data_AF-A9ULZ5-F1
#
_entry.id   AF-A9ULZ5-F1
#
_cell.length_a   1.000
_cell.length_b   1.000
_cell.length_c   1.000
_cell.angle_alpha   90.00
_cell.angle_beta   90.00
_cell.angle_gamma   90.00
#
_symmetry.space_group_name_H-M   'P 1'
#
loop_
_entity.id
_entity.type
_entity.pdbx_description
1 polymer ?
#
loop_
_entity_poly.entity_id
_entity_poly.type
_entity_poly.pdbx_seq_one_letter_code
_entity_poly.pdbx_strand_id
1 'polypeptide(L)'
;IHHMEAHALTVRLLHPVEFPFLVLLISGGHCILAVVSGVSEFMMLGQSLDEAPGDTLDKVARRLSLINHPECSAMSGGEAIEHLALQGDRMICKLKIPMSHHRDCNFSFAGLRNQVNKVIEQKEAEEGICKGQLLTCVADIAAAVQHTVAHHLAQRTQRAIYFCKKEGLLPTERACLVASGGVASNRSIRRVLQTVTDKSDMTLLCPPPMLCTDNGVMIAWNGIEKLRTGVDVLHNVDGASYEPRASLGTDISKLVRKAAIKVPPIKI
;
A
#
# COMPACT_ATOMS: atom_id res chain seq x y z
N ILE A 1 -0.77 -10.50 -20.05
CA ILE A 1 0.07 -9.79 -19.04
C ILE A 1 -0.79 -9.47 -17.84
N HIS A 2 -0.41 -9.91 -16.64
CA HIS A 2 -1.16 -9.61 -15.42
C HIS A 2 -0.84 -8.20 -14.91
N HIS A 3 -1.87 -7.44 -14.55
CA HIS A 3 -1.74 -6.04 -14.12
C HIS A 3 -0.89 -5.88 -12.84
N MET A 4 -1.14 -6.69 -11.81
CA MET A 4 -0.37 -6.60 -10.56
C MET A 4 1.07 -7.13 -10.66
N GLU A 5 1.36 -8.11 -11.53
CA GLU A 5 2.74 -8.52 -11.84
C GLU A 5 3.52 -7.34 -12.42
N ALA A 6 2.89 -6.59 -13.34
CA ALA A 6 3.50 -5.42 -13.96
C ALA A 6 3.88 -4.37 -12.92
N HIS A 7 2.97 -4.03 -12.00
CA HIS A 7 3.28 -3.14 -10.87
C HIS A 7 4.44 -3.63 -10.00
N ALA A 8 4.50 -4.94 -9.72
CA ALA A 8 5.55 -5.53 -8.89
C ALA A 8 6.92 -5.52 -9.57
N LEU A 9 6.96 -5.79 -10.87
CA LEU A 9 8.20 -5.93 -11.64
C LEU A 9 8.71 -4.61 -12.23
N THR A 10 7.91 -3.54 -12.20
CA THR A 10 8.30 -2.21 -12.74
C THR A 10 9.59 -1.68 -12.13
N VAL A 11 9.86 -1.97 -10.86
CA VAL A 11 11.13 -1.55 -10.21
C VAL A 11 12.35 -2.13 -10.92
N ARG A 12 12.22 -3.30 -11.56
CA ARG A 12 13.31 -3.98 -12.27
C ARG A 12 13.72 -3.28 -13.55
N LEU A 13 12.88 -2.39 -14.07
CA LEU A 13 13.24 -1.49 -15.17
C LEU A 13 14.33 -0.50 -14.76
N LEU A 14 14.38 -0.14 -13.47
CA LEU A 14 15.23 0.92 -12.93
C LEU A 14 16.43 0.35 -12.16
N HIS A 15 16.24 -0.79 -11.52
CA HIS A 15 17.23 -1.41 -10.65
C HIS A 15 17.33 -2.91 -10.95
N PRO A 16 18.53 -3.52 -10.93
CA PRO A 16 18.70 -4.96 -11.07
C PRO A 16 18.33 -5.66 -9.75
N VAL A 17 17.04 -5.67 -9.41
CA VAL A 17 16.52 -6.40 -8.25
C VAL A 17 16.56 -7.89 -8.56
N GLU A 18 17.10 -8.73 -7.68
CA GLU A 18 17.10 -10.19 -7.89
C GLU A 18 15.89 -10.84 -7.23
N PHE A 19 15.46 -11.99 -7.74
CA PHE A 19 14.47 -12.83 -7.08
C PHE A 19 15.16 -13.70 -6.01
N PRO A 20 14.48 -14.05 -4.89
CA PRO A 20 13.16 -13.57 -4.49
C PRO A 20 13.22 -12.22 -3.77
N PHE A 21 12.18 -11.40 -3.92
CA PHE A 21 12.02 -10.15 -3.17
C PHE A 21 10.61 -9.99 -2.61
N LEU A 22 10.47 -9.15 -1.58
CA LEU A 22 9.17 -8.84 -0.99
C LEU A 22 8.56 -7.63 -1.72
N VAL A 23 7.27 -7.68 -2.04
CA VAL A 23 6.55 -6.56 -2.65
C VAL A 23 5.32 -6.18 -1.84
N LEU A 24 5.13 -4.87 -1.67
CA LEU A 24 3.91 -4.23 -1.16
C LEU A 24 3.29 -3.39 -2.30
N LEU A 25 2.15 -3.82 -2.81
CA LEU A 25 1.41 -3.16 -3.87
C LEU A 25 0.25 -2.38 -3.24
N ILE A 26 0.36 -1.04 -3.22
CA ILE A 26 -0.58 -0.12 -2.57
C ILE A 26 -1.06 0.97 -3.53
N SER A 27 -2.28 0.81 -4.03
CA SER A 27 -2.92 1.72 -4.98
C SER A 27 -4.32 2.15 -4.50
N GLY A 28 -5.07 2.82 -5.38
CA GLY A 28 -6.49 3.09 -5.16
C GLY A 28 -7.35 1.83 -5.13
N GLY A 29 -6.94 0.74 -5.81
CA GLY A 29 -7.72 -0.50 -5.91
C GLY A 29 -7.13 -1.70 -5.20
N HIS A 30 -5.84 -1.66 -4.83
CA HIS A 30 -5.13 -2.83 -4.34
C HIS A 30 -4.30 -2.53 -3.09
N CYS A 31 -4.26 -3.50 -2.18
CA CYS A 31 -3.31 -3.55 -1.06
C CYS A 31 -2.89 -5.00 -0.91
N ILE A 32 -1.74 -5.35 -1.47
CA ILE A 32 -1.25 -6.73 -1.56
C ILE A 32 0.18 -6.79 -1.02
N LEU A 33 0.46 -7.83 -0.25
CA LEU A 33 1.81 -8.14 0.23
C LEU A 33 2.16 -9.56 -0.23
N ALA A 34 3.24 -9.69 -0.99
CA ALA A 34 3.61 -10.96 -1.63
C ALA A 34 5.13 -11.12 -1.73
N VAL A 35 5.61 -12.35 -1.78
CA VAL A 35 6.97 -12.67 -2.24
C VAL A 35 6.92 -12.91 -3.73
N VAL A 36 7.85 -12.30 -4.46
CA VAL A 36 8.04 -12.50 -5.90
C VAL A 36 9.25 -13.40 -6.09
N SER A 37 9.05 -14.64 -6.53
CA SER A 37 10.11 -15.64 -6.75
C SER A 37 10.55 -15.73 -8.20
N GLY A 38 9.77 -15.16 -9.11
CA GLY A 38 10.03 -15.15 -10.54
C GLY A 38 9.03 -14.23 -11.25
N VAL A 39 9.13 -14.15 -12.58
CA VAL A 39 8.32 -13.22 -13.40
C VAL A 39 6.81 -13.49 -13.30
N SER A 40 6.40 -14.76 -13.14
CA SER A 40 4.99 -15.18 -12.96
C SER A 40 4.77 -15.93 -11.63
N GLU A 41 5.74 -15.87 -10.71
CA GLU A 41 5.73 -16.69 -9.49
C GLU A 41 5.57 -15.81 -8.25
N PHE A 42 4.35 -15.77 -7.71
CA PHE A 42 4.00 -14.95 -6.57
C PHE A 42 3.43 -15.80 -5.43
N MET A 43 3.89 -15.53 -4.22
CA MET A 43 3.34 -16.10 -2.99
C MET A 43 2.68 -15.01 -2.17
N MET A 44 1.35 -15.04 -2.09
CA MET A 44 0.54 -14.02 -1.43
C MET A 44 0.58 -14.23 0.08
N LEU A 45 1.10 -13.24 0.81
CA LEU A 45 1.21 -13.24 2.26
C LEU A 45 -0.04 -12.64 2.92
N GLY A 46 -0.65 -11.67 2.26
CA GLY A 46 -1.90 -11.05 2.68
C GLY A 46 -2.36 -9.97 1.72
N GLN A 47 -3.63 -9.60 1.85
CA GLN A 47 -4.28 -8.60 1.01
C GLN A 47 -5.33 -7.81 1.80
N SER A 48 -5.88 -6.74 1.22
CA SER A 48 -7.03 -6.08 1.82
C SER A 48 -8.24 -7.01 1.84
N LEU A 49 -8.95 -7.04 2.97
CA LEU A 49 -10.20 -7.76 3.14
C LEU A 49 -11.42 -6.92 2.76
N ASP A 50 -11.26 -5.59 2.66
CA ASP A 50 -12.33 -4.65 2.34
C ASP A 50 -11.96 -3.68 1.21
N GLU A 51 -11.52 -2.47 1.52
CA GLU A 51 -11.13 -1.43 0.58
C GLU A 51 -9.61 -1.23 0.59
N ALA A 52 -9.06 -0.59 -0.44
CA ALA A 52 -7.63 -0.30 -0.54
C ALA A 52 -7.29 1.04 0.15
N PRO A 53 -6.03 1.27 0.55
CA PRO A 53 -5.65 2.49 1.25
C PRO A 53 -5.90 3.75 0.42
N GLY A 54 -5.69 3.70 -0.90
CA GLY A 54 -5.93 4.87 -1.76
C GLY A 54 -7.41 5.25 -1.81
N ASP A 55 -8.30 4.27 -1.98
CA ASP A 55 -9.76 4.50 -1.94
C ASP A 55 -10.23 5.03 -0.57
N THR A 56 -9.66 4.52 0.53
CA THR A 56 -9.93 5.09 1.87
C THR A 56 -9.48 6.54 1.97
N LEU A 57 -8.26 6.88 1.53
CA LEU A 57 -7.74 8.24 1.56
C LEU A 57 -8.60 9.19 0.70
N ASP A 58 -9.00 8.75 -0.50
CA ASP A 58 -9.86 9.53 -1.40
C ASP A 58 -11.26 9.76 -0.81
N LYS A 59 -11.84 8.73 -0.18
CA LYS A 59 -13.13 8.85 0.52
C LYS A 59 -13.05 9.79 1.72
N VAL A 60 -11.94 9.76 2.48
CA VAL A 60 -11.73 10.67 3.60
C VAL A 60 -11.55 12.10 3.11
N ALA A 61 -10.74 12.33 2.07
CA ALA A 61 -10.58 13.65 1.45
C ALA A 61 -11.92 14.22 0.97
N ARG A 62 -12.76 13.38 0.35
CA ARG A 62 -14.12 13.75 -0.05
C ARG A 62 -15.01 14.07 1.15
N ARG A 63 -14.92 13.30 2.25
CA ARG A 63 -15.72 13.53 3.46
C ARG A 63 -15.34 14.82 4.18
N LEU A 64 -14.06 15.21 4.14
CA LEU A 64 -13.53 16.47 4.64
C LEU A 64 -13.79 17.65 3.69
N SER A 65 -14.45 17.43 2.56
CA SER A 65 -14.74 18.45 1.55
C SER A 65 -13.48 19.16 1.04
N LEU A 66 -12.35 18.46 0.93
CA LEU A 66 -11.05 19.07 0.58
C LEU A 66 -11.03 19.72 -0.81
N ILE A 67 -11.97 19.37 -1.69
CA ILE A 67 -12.16 20.08 -2.97
C ILE A 67 -12.49 21.58 -2.78
N ASN A 68 -13.09 21.94 -1.64
CA ASN A 68 -13.41 23.32 -1.28
C ASN A 68 -12.20 24.01 -0.61
N HIS A 69 -11.14 23.27 -0.26
CA HIS A 69 -9.95 23.83 0.35
C HIS A 69 -9.12 24.56 -0.73
N PRO A 70 -8.71 25.83 -0.51
CA PRO A 70 -8.02 26.63 -1.52
C PRO A 70 -6.78 25.95 -2.10
N GLU A 71 -6.01 25.28 -1.26
CA GLU A 71 -4.76 24.61 -1.66
C GLU A 71 -4.95 23.22 -2.27
N CYS A 72 -6.12 22.59 -2.10
CA CYS A 72 -6.31 21.17 -2.45
C CYS A 72 -7.32 20.92 -3.58
N SER A 73 -7.97 21.97 -4.09
CA SER A 73 -9.05 21.85 -5.08
C SER A 73 -8.65 21.11 -6.38
N ALA A 74 -7.37 21.17 -6.76
CA ALA A 74 -6.82 20.50 -7.95
C ALA A 74 -6.05 19.20 -7.64
N MET A 75 -5.93 18.82 -6.36
CA MET A 75 -5.17 17.64 -5.94
C MET A 75 -6.03 16.38 -5.95
N SER A 76 -5.40 15.22 -6.16
CA SER A 76 -6.06 13.95 -5.85
C SER A 76 -6.32 13.81 -4.35
N GLY A 77 -7.25 12.94 -3.93
CA GLY A 77 -7.63 12.84 -2.52
C GLY A 77 -6.47 12.41 -1.62
N GLY A 78 -5.73 11.37 -2.02
CA GLY A 78 -4.52 10.94 -1.32
C GLY A 78 -3.42 12.02 -1.24
N GLU A 79 -3.26 12.82 -2.30
CA GLU A 79 -2.30 13.94 -2.35
C GLU A 79 -2.74 15.09 -1.44
N ALA A 80 -4.03 15.45 -1.45
CA ALA A 80 -4.59 16.47 -0.57
C ALA A 80 -4.42 16.11 0.91
N ILE A 81 -4.64 14.83 1.27
CA ILE A 81 -4.39 14.34 2.63
C ILE A 81 -2.92 14.45 3.00
N GLU A 82 -2.01 14.08 2.09
CA GLU A 82 -0.57 14.22 2.34
C GLU A 82 -0.15 15.67 2.55
N HIS A 83 -0.65 16.56 1.70
CA HIS A 83 -0.34 17.99 1.74
C HIS A 83 -0.78 18.62 3.07
N LEU A 84 -2.03 18.41 3.46
CA LEU A 84 -2.58 18.97 4.70
C LEU A 84 -2.00 18.33 5.97
N ALA A 85 -1.65 17.04 5.92
CA ALA A 85 -1.05 16.34 7.04
C ALA A 85 0.29 16.95 7.50
N LEU A 86 0.99 17.69 6.63
CA LEU A 86 2.22 18.42 7.00
C LEU A 86 1.96 19.57 7.98
N GLN A 87 0.73 20.09 8.00
CA GLN A 87 0.33 21.26 8.77
C GLN A 87 -0.47 20.86 10.03
N GLY A 88 -0.81 19.59 10.18
CA GLY A 88 -1.66 19.09 11.26
C GLY A 88 -0.91 18.36 12.38
N ASP A 89 -1.55 18.27 13.54
CA ASP A 89 -1.10 17.45 14.65
C ASP A 89 -1.89 16.14 14.72
N ARG A 90 -1.20 15.02 14.41
CA ARG A 90 -1.75 13.66 14.50
C ARG A 90 -2.27 13.27 15.89
N MET A 91 -1.86 13.98 16.95
CA MET A 91 -2.23 13.67 18.33
C MET A 91 -3.62 14.20 18.72
N ILE A 92 -4.14 15.18 17.97
CA ILE A 92 -5.46 15.78 18.21
C ILE A 92 -6.57 14.76 17.93
N CYS A 93 -6.43 13.98 16.86
CA CYS A 93 -7.41 12.94 16.49
C CYS A 93 -6.88 11.53 16.78
N LYS A 94 -7.31 10.95 17.89
CA LYS A 94 -6.89 9.59 18.28
C LYS A 94 -7.67 8.51 17.51
N LEU A 95 -7.06 7.99 16.46
CA LEU A 95 -7.58 6.87 15.67
C LEU A 95 -6.96 5.54 16.13
N LYS A 96 -7.74 4.47 16.18
CA LYS A 96 -7.22 3.13 16.50
C LYS A 96 -6.68 2.47 15.25
N ILE A 97 -5.49 1.87 15.36
CA ILE A 97 -4.88 1.08 14.28
C ILE A 97 -5.76 -0.12 13.95
N PRO A 98 -6.17 -0.30 12.68
CA PRO A 98 -6.99 -1.44 12.26
C PRO A 98 -6.34 -2.79 12.55
N MET A 99 -7.17 -3.75 12.94
CA MET A 99 -6.78 -5.16 13.06
C MET A 99 -5.57 -5.42 13.99
N SER A 100 -5.23 -4.53 14.92
CA SER A 100 -3.99 -4.58 15.72
C SER A 100 -3.71 -5.91 16.45
N HIS A 101 -4.77 -6.66 16.80
CA HIS A 101 -4.68 -7.98 17.45
C HIS A 101 -4.49 -9.17 16.49
N HIS A 102 -4.66 -8.96 15.17
CA HIS A 102 -4.52 -10.00 14.16
C HIS A 102 -3.04 -10.25 13.87
N ARG A 103 -2.65 -11.53 13.82
CA ARG A 103 -1.28 -11.97 13.53
C ARG A 103 -1.13 -12.52 12.11
N ASP A 104 -1.77 -11.86 11.16
CA ASP A 104 -1.68 -12.12 9.73
C ASP A 104 -1.08 -10.90 9.00
N CYS A 105 -0.98 -10.99 7.69
CA CYS A 105 -0.54 -9.89 6.83
C CYS A 105 -1.70 -9.26 6.04
N ASN A 106 -2.94 -9.49 6.48
CA ASN A 106 -4.12 -8.92 5.84
C ASN A 106 -4.33 -7.46 6.26
N PHE A 107 -4.97 -6.71 5.38
CA PHE A 107 -5.29 -5.30 5.59
C PHE A 107 -6.80 -5.09 5.67
N SER A 108 -7.21 -3.96 6.25
CA SER A 108 -8.60 -3.52 6.37
C SER A 108 -8.57 -2.04 6.70
N PHE A 109 -9.33 -1.25 5.95
CA PHE A 109 -9.36 0.20 6.05
C PHE A 109 -10.79 0.75 6.21
N ALA A 110 -11.83 -0.04 5.93
CA ALA A 110 -13.21 0.39 6.14
C ALA A 110 -13.50 0.76 7.61
N GLY A 111 -12.92 0.02 8.55
CA GLY A 111 -13.02 0.33 9.98
C GLY A 111 -12.33 1.65 10.37
N LEU A 112 -11.22 2.00 9.70
CA LEU A 112 -10.57 3.31 9.88
C LEU A 112 -11.44 4.43 9.32
N ARG A 113 -11.93 4.28 8.09
CA ARG A 113 -12.84 5.25 7.46
C ARG A 113 -14.05 5.54 8.35
N ASN A 114 -14.66 4.52 8.94
CA ASN A 114 -15.80 4.70 9.84
C ASN A 114 -15.42 5.43 11.14
N GLN A 115 -14.23 5.20 11.71
CA GLN A 115 -13.74 5.98 12.85
C GLN A 115 -13.57 7.45 12.48
N VAL A 116 -12.99 7.72 11.32
CA VAL A 116 -12.73 9.08 10.81
C VAL A 116 -14.05 9.81 10.55
N ASN A 117 -15.03 9.16 9.92
CA ASN A 117 -16.35 9.76 9.70
C ASN A 117 -17.01 10.21 11.01
N LYS A 118 -16.91 9.40 12.07
CA LYS A 118 -17.43 9.78 13.41
C LYS A 118 -16.71 10.97 14.00
N VAL A 119 -15.38 11.04 13.85
CA VAL A 119 -14.59 12.20 14.29
C VAL A 119 -15.02 13.46 13.53
N ILE A 120 -15.21 13.35 12.21
CA ILE A 120 -15.67 14.48 11.38
C ILE A 120 -17.06 14.92 11.79
N GLU A 121 -18.01 14.01 11.96
CA GLU A 121 -19.38 14.32 12.41
C GLU A 121 -19.40 15.02 13.78
N GLN A 122 -18.57 14.54 14.71
CA GLN A 122 -18.42 15.18 16.01
C GLN A 122 -17.86 16.61 15.89
N LYS A 123 -16.81 16.78 15.08
CA LYS A 123 -16.18 18.10 14.87
C LYS A 123 -17.09 19.09 14.15
N GLU A 124 -17.88 18.62 13.19
CA GLU A 124 -18.90 19.43 12.52
C GLU A 124 -19.95 19.94 13.51
N ALA A 125 -20.41 19.07 14.43
CA ALA A 125 -21.35 19.46 15.48
C ALA A 125 -20.72 20.45 16.49
N GLU A 126 -19.45 20.26 16.86
CA GLU A 126 -18.71 21.17 17.75
C GLU A 126 -18.51 22.57 17.13
N GLU A 127 -18.24 22.64 15.82
CA GLU A 127 -18.06 23.90 15.09
C GLU A 127 -19.39 24.51 14.60
N GLY A 128 -20.51 23.80 14.74
CA GLY A 128 -21.83 24.24 14.28
C GLY A 128 -21.96 24.33 12.75
N ILE A 129 -21.17 23.53 12.02
CA ILE A 129 -21.13 23.53 10.55
C ILE A 129 -21.87 22.33 9.95
N CYS A 130 -22.34 22.48 8.72
CA CYS A 130 -22.98 21.42 7.96
C CYS A 130 -21.98 20.63 7.10
N LYS A 131 -22.30 19.36 6.82
CA LYS A 131 -21.54 18.55 5.86
C LYS A 131 -21.37 19.29 4.53
N GLY A 132 -20.13 19.31 4.02
CA GLY A 132 -19.76 20.04 2.81
C GLY A 132 -18.99 21.33 3.10
N GLN A 133 -19.04 21.83 4.34
CA GLN A 133 -18.19 22.93 4.80
C GLN A 133 -16.84 22.40 5.27
N LEU A 134 -15.82 23.27 5.24
CA LEU A 134 -14.48 22.93 5.71
C LEU A 134 -14.43 23.03 7.22
N LEU A 135 -13.94 21.98 7.87
CA LEU A 135 -13.60 22.01 9.29
C LEU A 135 -12.33 22.84 9.51
N THR A 136 -12.24 23.49 10.67
CA THR A 136 -11.00 24.18 11.06
C THR A 136 -9.84 23.21 11.30
N CYS A 137 -10.14 21.98 11.74
CA CYS A 137 -9.15 20.93 12.06
C CYS A 137 -8.91 19.92 10.91
N VAL A 138 -9.17 20.28 9.65
CA VAL A 138 -8.94 19.37 8.50
C VAL A 138 -7.51 18.83 8.44
N ALA A 139 -6.52 19.66 8.75
CA ALA A 139 -5.11 19.29 8.74
C ALA A 139 -4.79 18.22 9.81
N ASP A 140 -5.34 18.37 11.01
CA ASP A 140 -5.15 17.42 12.12
C ASP A 140 -5.77 16.06 11.80
N ILE A 141 -6.97 16.05 11.22
CA ILE A 141 -7.64 14.82 10.78
C ILE A 141 -6.81 14.16 9.67
N ALA A 142 -6.33 14.92 8.68
CA ALA A 142 -5.46 14.41 7.62
C ALA A 142 -4.17 13.78 8.19
N ALA A 143 -3.52 14.45 9.14
CA ALA A 143 -2.33 13.95 9.82
C ALA A 143 -2.58 12.65 10.57
N ALA A 144 -3.66 12.57 11.35
CA ALA A 144 -4.05 11.37 12.08
C ALA A 144 -4.38 10.19 11.15
N VAL A 145 -5.10 10.45 10.05
CA VAL A 145 -5.47 9.44 9.04
C VAL A 145 -4.22 8.89 8.36
N GLN A 146 -3.36 9.77 7.82
CA GLN A 146 -2.14 9.36 7.14
C GLN A 146 -1.23 8.57 8.07
N HIS A 147 -1.07 9.03 9.32
CA HIS A 147 -0.30 8.32 10.33
C HIS A 147 -0.87 6.91 10.59
N THR A 148 -2.19 6.78 10.74
CA THR A 148 -2.84 5.50 11.03
C THR A 148 -2.74 4.52 9.86
N VAL A 149 -2.90 5.01 8.62
CA VAL A 149 -2.70 4.21 7.40
C VAL A 149 -1.24 3.73 7.31
N ALA A 150 -0.28 4.65 7.47
CA ALA A 150 1.14 4.32 7.41
C ALA A 150 1.53 3.30 8.49
N HIS A 151 1.05 3.47 9.73
CA HIS A 151 1.29 2.53 10.82
C HIS A 151 0.72 1.14 10.52
N HIS A 152 -0.50 1.05 10.00
CA HIS A 152 -1.11 -0.24 9.65
C HIS A 152 -0.32 -0.96 8.57
N LEU A 153 0.05 -0.25 7.50
CA LEU A 153 0.91 -0.78 6.44
C LEU A 153 2.23 -1.31 7.01
N ALA A 154 2.91 -0.49 7.80
CA ALA A 154 4.19 -0.82 8.43
C ALA A 154 4.11 -2.09 9.30
N GLN A 155 3.07 -2.21 10.12
CA GLN A 155 2.91 -3.35 11.02
C GLN A 155 2.69 -4.68 10.28
N ARG A 156 2.01 -4.65 9.13
CA ARG A 156 1.82 -5.85 8.29
C ARG A 156 3.07 -6.19 7.51
N THR A 157 3.71 -5.19 6.92
CA THR A 157 4.97 -5.35 6.20
C THR A 157 6.07 -5.89 7.11
N GLN A 158 6.22 -5.36 8.33
CA GLN A 158 7.19 -5.87 9.30
C GLN A 158 6.94 -7.35 9.61
N ARG A 159 5.68 -7.77 9.76
CA ARG A 159 5.35 -9.18 10.04
C ARG A 159 5.65 -10.08 8.85
N ALA A 160 5.39 -9.63 7.63
CA ALA A 160 5.79 -10.38 6.44
C ALA A 160 7.30 -10.54 6.37
N ILE A 161 8.08 -9.49 6.65
CA ILE A 161 9.54 -9.58 6.68
C ILE A 161 9.99 -10.65 7.69
N TYR A 162 9.44 -10.63 8.91
CA TYR A 162 9.77 -11.62 9.93
C TYR A 162 9.36 -13.04 9.52
N PHE A 163 8.19 -13.19 8.90
CA PHE A 163 7.73 -14.46 8.36
C PHE A 163 8.68 -14.98 7.29
N CYS A 164 9.01 -14.16 6.30
CA CYS A 164 9.89 -14.53 5.22
C CYS A 164 11.30 -14.89 5.70
N LYS A 165 11.86 -14.14 6.66
CA LYS A 165 13.16 -14.48 7.27
C LYS A 165 13.12 -15.81 7.99
N LYS A 166 12.04 -16.09 8.74
CA LYS A 166 11.88 -17.35 9.47
C LYS A 166 11.77 -18.56 8.52
N GLU A 167 11.01 -18.41 7.45
CA GLU A 167 10.73 -19.49 6.49
C GLU A 167 11.77 -19.56 5.35
N GLY A 168 12.80 -18.70 5.36
CA GLY A 168 13.84 -18.69 4.32
C GLY A 168 13.35 -18.28 2.93
N LEU A 169 12.31 -17.42 2.85
CA LEU A 169 11.67 -17.00 1.60
C LEU A 169 12.32 -15.78 0.94
N LEU A 170 13.32 -15.17 1.60
CA LEU A 170 14.08 -14.03 1.11
C LEU A 170 15.57 -14.33 1.23
N PRO A 171 16.42 -13.74 0.36
CA PRO A 171 17.85 -13.93 0.46
C PRO A 171 18.40 -13.39 1.78
N THR A 172 19.45 -14.02 2.29
CA THR A 172 20.12 -13.59 3.54
C THR A 172 20.82 -12.25 3.38
N GLU A 173 21.34 -11.99 2.18
CA GLU A 173 22.02 -10.75 1.81
C GLU A 173 21.19 -9.99 0.79
N ARG A 174 21.26 -8.65 0.82
CA ARG A 174 20.61 -7.76 -0.16
C ARG A 174 19.10 -7.95 -0.31
N ALA A 175 18.43 -8.49 0.71
CA ALA A 175 16.97 -8.57 0.73
C ALA A 175 16.34 -7.17 0.55
N CYS A 176 15.32 -7.10 -0.29
CA CYS A 176 14.63 -5.83 -0.55
C CYS A 176 13.12 -5.94 -0.40
N LEU A 177 12.54 -4.82 0.00
CA LEU A 177 11.11 -4.55 -0.07
C LEU A 177 10.89 -3.58 -1.23
N VAL A 178 10.06 -3.99 -2.18
CA VAL A 178 9.58 -3.14 -3.26
C VAL A 178 8.21 -2.58 -2.87
N ALA A 179 8.04 -1.26 -2.84
CA ALA A 179 6.73 -0.64 -2.65
C ALA A 179 6.29 0.07 -3.94
N SER A 180 5.16 -0.35 -4.50
CA SER A 180 4.64 0.14 -5.78
C SER A 180 3.13 0.43 -5.69
N GLY A 181 2.61 1.16 -6.66
CA GLY A 181 1.23 1.69 -6.67
C GLY A 181 1.15 3.16 -6.24
N GLY A 182 0.06 3.85 -6.62
CA GLY A 182 -0.07 5.30 -6.41
C GLY A 182 0.09 5.76 -4.95
N VAL A 183 -0.34 4.96 -3.97
CA VAL A 183 -0.18 5.28 -2.54
C VAL A 183 1.28 5.16 -2.11
N ALA A 184 2.07 4.31 -2.79
CA ALA A 184 3.51 4.24 -2.54
C ALA A 184 4.22 5.54 -2.89
N SER A 185 3.63 6.48 -3.65
CA SER A 185 4.21 7.82 -3.91
C SER A 185 4.19 8.74 -2.70
N ASN A 186 3.39 8.42 -1.67
CA ASN A 186 3.27 9.22 -0.47
C ASN A 186 4.57 9.17 0.37
N ARG A 187 5.20 10.32 0.58
CA ARG A 187 6.51 10.46 1.24
C ARG A 187 6.45 10.06 2.71
N SER A 188 5.35 10.34 3.40
CA SER A 188 5.20 9.93 4.81
C SER A 188 5.13 8.41 4.93
N ILE A 189 4.33 7.76 4.07
CA ILE A 189 4.25 6.29 4.00
C ILE A 189 5.61 5.69 3.62
N ARG A 190 6.31 6.24 2.62
CA ARG A 190 7.67 5.81 2.25
C ARG A 190 8.63 5.88 3.44
N ARG A 191 8.62 6.98 4.20
CA ARG A 191 9.50 7.17 5.38
C ARG A 191 9.23 6.13 6.47
N VAL A 192 7.96 5.83 6.70
CA VAL A 192 7.55 4.80 7.66
C VAL A 192 7.99 3.41 7.19
N LEU A 193 7.82 3.08 5.91
CA LEU A 193 8.30 1.81 5.34
C LEU A 193 9.83 1.72 5.39
N GLN A 194 10.54 2.83 5.15
CA GLN A 194 12.00 2.89 5.28
C GLN A 194 12.44 2.53 6.69
N THR A 195 11.72 3.02 7.70
CA THR A 195 12.01 2.69 9.11
C THR A 195 11.84 1.18 9.39
N VAL A 196 10.90 0.52 8.70
CA VAL A 196 10.69 -0.93 8.82
C VAL A 196 11.82 -1.71 8.14
N THR A 197 12.24 -1.29 6.96
CA THR A 197 13.31 -1.94 6.20
C THR A 197 14.67 -1.75 6.85
N ASP A 198 14.98 -0.55 7.34
CA ASP A 198 16.25 -0.24 8.03
C ASP A 198 16.43 -1.13 9.26
N LYS A 199 15.37 -1.30 10.07
CA LYS A 199 15.38 -2.18 11.25
C LYS A 199 15.49 -3.67 10.91
N SER A 200 15.29 -4.02 9.65
CA SER A 200 15.29 -5.39 9.17
C SER A 200 16.45 -5.67 8.22
N ASP A 201 17.43 -4.77 8.10
CA ASP A 201 18.57 -4.89 7.18
C ASP A 201 18.13 -5.15 5.73
N MET A 202 17.04 -4.50 5.32
CA MET A 202 16.49 -4.60 3.97
C MET A 202 16.59 -3.26 3.24
N THR A 203 16.71 -3.32 1.92
CA THR A 203 16.62 -2.11 1.08
C THR A 203 15.16 -1.85 0.71
N LEU A 204 14.68 -0.62 0.90
CA LEU A 204 13.40 -0.18 0.33
C LEU A 204 13.63 0.35 -1.08
N LEU A 205 12.89 -0.17 -2.05
CA LEU A 205 12.87 0.32 -3.42
C LEU A 205 11.46 0.75 -3.80
N CYS A 206 11.32 1.99 -4.24
CA CYS A 206 10.06 2.52 -4.73
C CYS A 206 10.29 3.09 -6.14
N PRO A 207 9.51 2.69 -7.16
CA PRO A 207 9.54 3.37 -8.44
C PRO A 207 9.23 4.88 -8.28
N PRO A 208 9.65 5.72 -9.24
CA PRO A 208 9.26 7.12 -9.26
C PRO A 208 7.74 7.21 -9.46
N PRO A 209 7.09 8.28 -8.97
CA PRO A 209 5.62 8.41 -9.00
C PRO A 209 4.97 8.14 -10.36
N MET A 210 5.60 8.60 -11.46
CA MET A 210 5.11 8.38 -12.84
C MET A 210 5.03 6.90 -13.25
N LEU A 211 5.82 6.03 -12.59
CA LEU A 211 5.83 4.59 -12.83
C LEU A 211 5.05 3.81 -11.75
N CYS A 212 4.59 4.47 -10.68
CA CYS A 212 3.77 3.86 -9.63
C CYS A 212 2.27 3.86 -9.98
N THR A 213 1.80 4.76 -10.84
CA THR A 213 0.42 4.78 -11.33
C THR A 213 0.26 3.87 -12.55
N ASP A 214 -0.96 3.47 -12.88
CA ASP A 214 -1.25 2.62 -14.03
C ASP A 214 -0.76 3.28 -15.33
N ASN A 215 0.13 2.59 -16.06
CA ASN A 215 0.72 3.11 -17.29
C ASN A 215 1.05 1.96 -18.27
N GLY A 216 1.29 2.29 -19.54
CA GLY A 216 1.64 1.28 -20.56
C GLY A 216 3.07 0.74 -20.41
N VAL A 217 3.98 1.50 -19.81
CA VAL A 217 5.40 1.12 -19.66
C VAL A 217 5.54 -0.10 -18.76
N MET A 218 4.82 -0.16 -17.63
CA MET A 218 4.85 -1.34 -16.75
C MET A 218 4.37 -2.61 -17.46
N ILE A 219 3.34 -2.50 -18.31
CA ILE A 219 2.78 -3.63 -19.06
C ILE A 219 3.80 -4.13 -20.08
N ALA A 220 4.38 -3.21 -20.86
CA ALA A 220 5.42 -3.53 -21.83
C ALA A 220 6.65 -4.15 -21.16
N TRP A 221 7.08 -3.61 -20.02
CA TRP A 221 8.22 -4.14 -19.27
C TRP A 221 7.97 -5.55 -18.74
N ASN A 222 6.80 -5.83 -18.16
CA ASN A 222 6.48 -7.21 -17.75
C ASN A 222 6.47 -8.16 -18.95
N GLY A 223 5.98 -7.71 -20.12
CA GLY A 223 6.10 -8.47 -21.37
C GLY A 223 7.55 -8.77 -21.76
N ILE A 224 8.46 -7.81 -21.63
CA ILE A 224 9.89 -8.01 -21.88
C ILE A 224 10.49 -9.02 -20.89
N GLU A 225 10.16 -8.93 -19.60
CA GLU A 225 10.64 -9.88 -18.59
C GLU A 225 10.16 -11.31 -18.89
N LYS A 226 8.89 -11.48 -19.28
CA LYS A 226 8.31 -12.78 -19.69
C LYS A 226 8.97 -13.34 -20.95
N LEU A 227 9.21 -12.49 -21.96
CA LEU A 227 9.93 -12.88 -23.18
C LEU A 227 11.35 -13.37 -22.87
N ARG A 228 12.07 -12.73 -21.95
CA ARG A 228 13.43 -13.13 -21.54
C ARG A 228 13.48 -14.48 -20.86
N THR A 229 12.43 -14.86 -20.12
CA THR A 229 12.36 -16.15 -19.42
C THR A 229 11.62 -17.24 -20.21
N GLY A 230 10.98 -16.89 -21.33
CA GLY A 230 10.17 -17.80 -22.14
C GLY A 230 8.86 -18.22 -21.47
N VAL A 231 8.40 -17.49 -20.45
CA VAL A 231 7.18 -17.80 -19.68
C VAL A 231 5.99 -17.02 -20.25
N ASP A 232 4.84 -17.68 -20.40
CA ASP A 232 3.58 -17.09 -20.91
C ASP A 232 3.72 -16.35 -22.26
N VAL A 233 4.60 -16.84 -23.13
CA VAL A 233 4.83 -16.26 -24.47
C VAL A 233 3.88 -16.90 -25.48
N LEU A 234 3.08 -16.07 -26.14
CA LEU A 234 2.22 -16.47 -27.25
C LEU A 234 2.82 -16.01 -28.58
N HIS A 235 2.83 -16.88 -29.59
CA HIS A 235 3.32 -16.57 -30.94
C HIS A 235 2.22 -16.16 -31.91
N ASN A 236 0.95 -16.25 -31.51
CA ASN A 236 -0.22 -15.77 -32.24
C ASN A 236 -1.27 -15.24 -31.24
N VAL A 237 -2.27 -14.53 -31.77
CA VAL A 237 -3.32 -13.91 -30.95
C VAL A 237 -4.44 -14.85 -30.56
N ASP A 238 -4.54 -16.03 -31.19
CA ASP A 238 -5.63 -16.98 -30.97
C ASP A 238 -5.63 -17.58 -29.55
N GLY A 239 -4.48 -17.54 -28.86
CA GLY A 239 -4.33 -17.95 -27.47
C GLY A 239 -4.58 -16.85 -26.43
N ALA A 240 -4.87 -15.61 -26.85
CA ALA A 240 -5.05 -14.50 -25.93
C ALA A 240 -6.45 -14.54 -25.27
N SER A 241 -6.49 -14.62 -23.95
CA SER A 241 -7.71 -14.51 -23.15
C SER A 241 -7.68 -13.27 -22.26
N TYR A 242 -8.87 -12.80 -21.89
CA TYR A 242 -9.04 -11.74 -20.90
C TYR A 242 -9.75 -12.28 -19.68
N GLU A 243 -9.16 -12.04 -18.51
CA GLU A 243 -9.74 -12.39 -17.22
C GLU A 243 -9.95 -11.12 -16.39
N PRO A 244 -11.20 -10.76 -16.04
CA PRO A 244 -11.46 -9.58 -15.22
C PRO A 244 -10.98 -9.76 -13.77
N ARG A 245 -10.77 -11.00 -13.33
CA ARG A 245 -10.29 -11.36 -11.99
C ARG A 245 -9.27 -12.49 -12.10
N ALA A 246 -8.04 -12.12 -12.40
CA ALA A 246 -6.91 -13.04 -12.37
C ALA A 246 -6.29 -13.07 -10.95
N SER A 247 -5.96 -14.27 -10.46
CA SER A 247 -5.19 -14.41 -9.22
C SER A 247 -3.72 -14.06 -9.48
N LEU A 248 -3.11 -13.25 -8.59
CA LEU A 248 -1.70 -12.89 -8.73
C LEU A 248 -0.75 -14.08 -8.50
N GLY A 249 -1.14 -15.05 -7.66
CA GLY A 249 -0.30 -16.19 -7.36
C GLY A 249 -0.89 -17.12 -6.29
N THR A 250 -0.03 -17.91 -5.66
CA THR A 250 -0.43 -18.88 -4.64
C THR A 250 -0.69 -18.19 -3.31
N ASP A 251 -1.87 -18.39 -2.72
CA ASP A 251 -2.21 -17.85 -1.40
C ASP A 251 -1.60 -18.70 -0.27
N ILE A 252 -0.65 -18.11 0.46
CA ILE A 252 -0.02 -18.70 1.65
C ILE A 252 -0.35 -17.93 2.94
N SER A 253 -1.34 -17.03 2.93
CA SER A 253 -1.76 -16.21 4.08
C SER A 253 -2.16 -17.05 5.30
N LYS A 254 -2.68 -18.26 5.09
CA LYS A 254 -2.99 -19.22 6.16
C LYS A 254 -1.73 -19.66 6.91
N LEU A 255 -0.60 -19.83 6.21
CA LEU A 255 0.69 -20.17 6.84
C LEU A 255 1.21 -19.01 7.69
N VAL A 256 1.09 -17.78 7.17
CA VAL A 256 1.45 -16.57 7.91
C VAL A 256 0.65 -16.48 9.22
N ARG A 257 -0.67 -16.68 9.15
CA ARG A 257 -1.54 -16.67 10.33
C ARG A 257 -1.16 -17.77 11.33
N LYS A 258 -0.85 -18.98 10.85
CA LYS A 258 -0.44 -20.12 11.69
C LYS A 258 0.89 -19.86 12.39
N ALA A 259 1.82 -19.16 11.75
CA ALA A 259 3.11 -18.80 12.35
C ALA A 259 2.97 -17.85 13.54
N ALA A 260 1.84 -17.12 13.64
CA ALA A 260 1.44 -16.30 14.79
C ALA A 260 2.52 -15.31 15.28
N ILE A 261 3.29 -14.77 14.32
CA ILE A 261 4.45 -13.92 14.57
C ILE A 261 4.04 -12.64 15.30
N LYS A 262 4.70 -12.39 16.43
CA LYS A 262 4.64 -11.12 17.15
C LYS A 262 5.72 -10.20 16.60
N VAL A 263 5.34 -8.97 16.29
CA VAL A 263 6.28 -7.92 15.86
C VAL A 263 6.45 -6.88 16.97
N PRO A 264 7.67 -6.36 17.17
CA PRO A 264 7.89 -5.29 18.14
C PRO A 264 7.18 -4.00 17.69
N PRO A 265 6.81 -3.10 18.62
CA PRO A 265 6.20 -1.82 18.28
C PRO A 265 7.10 -0.99 17.34
N ILE A 266 6.49 -0.38 16.33
CA ILE A 266 7.18 0.52 15.42
C ILE A 266 7.14 1.92 16.01
N LYS A 267 8.30 2.46 16.40
CA LYS A 267 8.44 3.87 16.80
C LYS A 267 8.40 4.74 15.55
N ILE A 268 7.25 5.37 15.28
CA ILE A 268 6.98 6.31 14.17
C ILE A 268 6.14 7.49 14.66
#